data_AF-A0A7L0X0N4-F1
#
_entry.id   AF-A0A7L0X0N4-F1
#
_cell.length_a   1.000
_cell.length_b   1.000
_cell.length_c   1.000
_cell.angle_alpha   90.00
_cell.angle_beta   90.00
_cell.angle_gamma   90.00
#
_symmetry.space_group_name_H-M   'P 1'
#
loop_
_entity.id
_entity.type
_entity.pdbx_description
1 polymer ?
#
loop_
_entity_poly.entity_id
_entity_poly.type
_entity_poly.pdbx_seq_one_letter_code
_entity_poly.pdbx_strand_id
1 'polypeptide(L)'
;QLLGNQDHIKAEIEKLKQTYDSQQQKLEEKMIAMGKELQEAKTAIRDTRHKLAEQSAVLLASQSQLQEVEAENSRLQLRLKELNEEYRSRLAQYVRDVADYMDSKPSNRAGPGKAPAVHAAMKRFVDSMLEEIRASYRAREEQLAGAARGYRKRMKSLVKKHENLLIAYSMQREQIRSLGSSDMDSGPAELHFAVTDPELLTNTTQELNRLRESKAKLEMQLRDLQK
;
A
#
# COMPACT_ATOMS: atom_id res chain seq x y z
N GLN A 1 3.75 -78.72 -50.98
CA GLN A 1 3.03 -77.76 -50.10
C GLN A 1 3.94 -77.08 -49.06
N LEU A 2 5.27 -77.30 -49.03
CA LEU A 2 6.15 -76.69 -48.00
C LEU A 2 6.53 -75.22 -48.22
N LEU A 3 6.64 -74.74 -49.47
CA LEU A 3 7.07 -73.36 -49.74
C LEU A 3 6.06 -72.30 -49.27
N GLY A 4 4.76 -72.56 -49.40
CA GLY A 4 3.71 -71.62 -48.95
C GLY A 4 3.71 -71.37 -47.43
N ASN A 5 4.15 -72.33 -46.62
CA ASN A 5 4.26 -72.16 -45.16
C ASN A 5 5.48 -71.32 -44.78
N GLN A 6 6.57 -71.40 -45.54
CA GLN A 6 7.80 -70.64 -45.27
C GLN A 6 7.62 -69.15 -45.57
N ASP A 7 6.89 -68.81 -46.63
CA ASP A 7 6.57 -67.42 -46.97
C ASP A 7 5.56 -66.80 -45.99
N HIS A 8 4.61 -67.61 -45.52
CA HIS A 8 3.66 -67.17 -44.49
C HIS A 8 4.36 -66.83 -43.16
N ILE A 9 5.27 -67.70 -42.70
CA ILE A 9 6.05 -67.46 -41.48
C ILE A 9 6.93 -66.21 -41.62
N LYS A 10 7.57 -66.00 -42.79
CA LYS A 10 8.32 -64.77 -43.05
C LYS A 10 7.46 -63.52 -42.98
N ALA A 11 6.25 -63.56 -43.54
CA ALA A 11 5.32 -62.44 -43.52
C ALA A 11 4.85 -62.10 -42.08
N GLU A 12 4.63 -63.12 -41.24
CA GLU A 12 4.28 -62.89 -39.83
C GLU A 12 5.44 -62.30 -39.03
N ILE A 13 6.68 -62.79 -39.23
CA ILE A 13 7.87 -62.22 -38.59
C ILE A 13 8.06 -60.76 -38.98
N GLU A 14 7.88 -60.43 -40.25
CA GLU A 14 8.02 -59.05 -40.74
C GLU A 14 6.95 -58.13 -40.14
N LYS A 15 5.69 -58.60 -40.05
CA LYS A 15 4.63 -57.88 -39.32
C LYS A 15 4.99 -57.68 -37.85
N LEU A 16 5.47 -58.71 -37.17
CA LEU A 16 5.82 -58.63 -35.75
C LEU A 16 6.93 -57.58 -35.52
N LYS A 17 7.94 -57.60 -36.39
CA LYS A 17 9.05 -56.64 -36.38
C LYS A 17 8.56 -55.20 -36.60
N GLN A 18 7.73 -54.97 -37.61
CA GLN A 18 7.13 -53.64 -37.86
C GLN A 18 6.29 -53.15 -36.69
N THR A 19 5.55 -54.06 -36.03
CA THR A 19 4.73 -53.71 -34.87
C THR A 19 5.60 -53.32 -33.68
N TYR A 20 6.68 -54.07 -33.46
CA TYR A 20 7.67 -53.80 -32.41
C TYR A 20 8.38 -52.46 -32.65
N ASP A 21 8.87 -52.21 -33.86
CA ASP A 21 9.55 -50.97 -34.23
C ASP A 21 8.62 -49.75 -34.03
N SER A 22 7.34 -49.86 -34.40
CA SER A 22 6.34 -48.81 -34.18
C SER A 22 6.07 -48.55 -32.68
N GLN A 23 6.01 -49.61 -31.87
CA GLN A 23 5.85 -49.47 -30.42
C GLN A 23 7.07 -48.82 -29.77
N GLN A 24 8.28 -49.20 -30.21
CA GLN A 24 9.52 -48.63 -29.70
C GLN A 24 9.63 -47.14 -30.06
N GLN A 25 9.31 -46.76 -31.29
CA GLN A 25 9.28 -45.35 -31.69
C GLN A 25 8.29 -44.53 -30.86
N LYS A 26 7.08 -45.04 -30.61
CA LYS A 26 6.09 -44.38 -29.75
C LYS A 26 6.58 -44.19 -28.31
N LEU A 27 7.31 -45.16 -27.77
CA LEU A 27 7.89 -45.07 -26.43
C LEU A 27 9.00 -44.01 -26.37
N GLU A 28 9.87 -43.96 -27.38
CA GLU A 28 10.92 -42.95 -27.51
C GLU A 28 10.32 -41.54 -27.61
N GLU A 29 9.31 -41.34 -28.46
CA GLU A 29 8.59 -40.07 -28.59
C GLU A 29 7.95 -39.64 -27.26
N LYS A 30 7.31 -40.58 -26.55
CA LYS A 30 6.71 -40.30 -25.23
C LYS A 30 7.77 -39.95 -24.18
N MET A 31 8.93 -40.61 -24.20
CA MET A 31 10.04 -40.33 -23.30
C MET A 31 10.60 -38.91 -23.55
N ILE A 32 10.75 -38.52 -24.81
CA ILE A 32 11.19 -37.17 -25.19
C ILE A 32 10.16 -36.12 -24.71
N ALA A 33 8.87 -36.37 -24.92
CA ALA A 33 7.80 -35.48 -24.47
C ALA A 33 7.81 -35.30 -22.94
N MET A 34 7.85 -36.40 -22.18
CA MET A 34 7.95 -36.34 -20.71
C MET A 34 9.23 -35.65 -20.23
N GLY A 35 10.35 -35.85 -20.92
CA GLY A 35 11.61 -35.17 -20.62
C GLY A 35 11.51 -33.65 -20.78
N LYS A 36 10.80 -33.19 -21.82
CA LYS A 36 10.55 -31.77 -22.06
C LYS A 36 9.62 -31.17 -21.00
N GLU A 37 8.50 -31.83 -20.71
CA GLU A 37 7.55 -31.40 -19.67
C GLU A 37 8.23 -31.31 -18.29
N LEU A 38 9.06 -32.29 -17.95
CA LEU A 38 9.82 -32.28 -16.69
C LEU A 38 10.77 -31.08 -16.60
N GLN A 39 11.43 -30.73 -17.71
CA GLN A 39 12.35 -29.60 -17.73
C GLN A 39 11.62 -28.26 -17.64
N GLU A 40 10.47 -28.13 -18.30
CA GLU A 40 9.59 -26.97 -18.19
C GLU A 40 9.07 -26.80 -16.76
N ALA A 41 8.60 -27.89 -16.14
CA ALA A 41 8.14 -27.89 -14.75
C ALA A 41 9.26 -27.48 -13.77
N LYS A 42 10.48 -28.00 -13.95
CA LYS A 42 11.65 -27.60 -13.13
C LYS A 42 11.96 -26.11 -13.26
N THR A 43 11.86 -25.56 -14.47
CA THR A 43 12.11 -24.14 -14.71
C THR A 43 11.04 -23.28 -14.04
N ALA A 44 9.76 -23.64 -14.19
CA ALA A 44 8.65 -22.95 -13.52
C ALA A 44 8.78 -22.98 -11.98
N ILE A 45 9.20 -24.12 -11.40
CA ILE A 45 9.45 -24.23 -9.96
C ILE A 45 10.59 -23.31 -9.51
N ARG A 46 11.65 -23.17 -10.33
CA ARG A 46 12.76 -22.26 -10.01
C ARG A 46 12.30 -20.80 -10.03
N ASP A 47 11.55 -20.41 -11.06
CA ASP A 47 11.07 -19.04 -11.21
C ASP A 47 10.09 -18.65 -10.09
N THR A 48 9.18 -19.55 -9.72
CA THR A 48 8.25 -19.33 -8.59
C THR A 48 9.00 -19.21 -7.26
N ARG A 49 10.01 -20.04 -7.01
CA ARG A 49 10.88 -19.91 -5.82
C ARG A 49 11.62 -18.58 -5.79
N HIS A 50 12.13 -18.11 -6.94
CA HIS A 50 12.82 -16.84 -7.00
C HIS A 50 11.89 -15.66 -6.68
N LYS A 51 10.71 -15.62 -7.31
CA LYS A 51 9.67 -14.62 -7.02
C LYS A 51 9.24 -14.65 -5.56
N LEU A 52 9.06 -15.84 -4.97
CA LEU A 52 8.72 -15.99 -3.57
C LEU A 52 9.80 -15.42 -2.64
N ALA A 53 11.08 -15.64 -2.96
CA ALA A 53 12.20 -15.08 -2.20
C ALA A 53 12.24 -13.55 -2.30
N GLU A 54 12.04 -12.98 -3.49
CA GLU A 54 11.95 -11.53 -3.70
C GLU A 54 10.80 -10.92 -2.89
N GLN A 55 9.61 -11.51 -2.96
CA GLN A 55 8.44 -11.06 -2.20
C GLN A 55 8.66 -11.15 -0.70
N SER A 56 9.31 -12.22 -0.23
CA SER A 56 9.65 -12.39 1.18
C SER A 56 10.61 -11.31 1.67
N ALA A 57 11.63 -10.96 0.86
CA ALA A 57 12.56 -9.88 1.19
C ALA A 57 11.86 -8.51 1.26
N VAL A 58 10.97 -8.21 0.31
CA VAL A 58 10.18 -6.97 0.30
C VAL A 58 9.25 -6.89 1.51
N LEU A 59 8.58 -7.99 1.86
CA LEU A 59 7.70 -8.06 3.03
C LEU A 59 8.47 -7.76 4.33
N LEU A 60 9.63 -8.39 4.52
CA LEU A 60 10.48 -8.17 5.69
C LEU A 60 10.95 -6.71 5.78
N ALA A 61 11.38 -6.12 4.66
CA ALA A 61 11.76 -4.72 4.62
C ALA A 61 10.58 -3.79 4.99
N SER A 62 9.39 -4.09 4.47
CA SER A 62 8.17 -3.33 4.81
C SER A 62 7.79 -3.47 6.28
N GLN A 63 7.92 -4.66 6.88
CA GLN A 63 7.65 -4.87 8.30
C GLN A 63 8.63 -4.10 9.18
N SER A 64 9.92 -4.09 8.84
CA SER A 64 10.92 -3.29 9.55
C SER A 64 10.59 -1.80 9.50
N GLN A 65 10.20 -1.28 8.34
CA GLN A 65 9.81 0.14 8.20
C GLN A 65 8.55 0.47 9.01
N LEU A 66 7.57 -0.44 9.07
CA LEU A 66 6.38 -0.25 9.88
C LEU A 66 6.74 -0.11 11.37
N GLN A 67 7.59 -1.01 11.89
CA GLN A 67 8.04 -0.97 13.27
C GLN A 67 8.80 0.32 13.60
N GLU A 68 9.65 0.80 12.70
CA GLU A 68 10.38 2.07 12.87
C GLU A 68 9.42 3.26 12.97
N VAL A 69 8.42 3.33 12.09
CA VAL A 69 7.41 4.39 12.10
C VAL A 69 6.50 4.30 13.33
N GLU A 70 6.14 3.11 13.79
CA GLU A 70 5.38 2.90 15.02
C GLU A 70 6.15 3.36 16.27
N ALA A 71 7.46 3.08 16.33
CA ALA A 71 8.33 3.55 17.39
C ALA A 71 8.46 5.08 17.38
N GLU A 72 8.64 5.67 16.19
CA GLU A 72 8.71 7.13 16.05
C GLU A 72 7.39 7.80 16.45
N ASN A 73 6.24 7.23 16.06
CA ASN A 73 4.92 7.72 16.47
C ASN A 73 4.76 7.71 17.99
N SER A 74 5.12 6.59 18.64
CA SER A 74 5.09 6.47 20.10
C SER A 74 5.98 7.51 20.78
N ARG A 75 7.17 7.77 20.23
CA ARG A 75 8.09 8.81 20.73
C ARG A 75 7.50 10.21 20.60
N LEU A 76 6.90 10.52 19.45
CA LEU A 76 6.28 11.83 19.19
C LEU A 76 5.05 12.04 20.09
N GLN A 77 4.25 11.01 20.33
CA GLN A 77 3.12 11.08 21.25
C GLN A 77 3.57 11.38 22.69
N LEU A 78 4.65 10.74 23.15
CA LEU A 78 5.22 11.03 24.46
C LEU A 78 5.70 12.49 24.54
N ARG A 79 6.44 12.95 23.53
CA ARG A 79 6.96 14.32 23.50
C ARG A 79 5.83 15.37 23.52
N LEU A 80 4.72 15.07 22.84
CA LEU A 80 3.54 15.93 22.86
C LEU A 80 2.89 16.00 24.24
N LYS A 81 2.83 14.88 24.98
CA LYS A 81 2.31 14.84 26.36
C LYS A 81 3.18 15.67 27.30
N GLU A 82 4.50 15.51 27.23
CA GLU A 82 5.45 16.28 28.04
C GLU A 82 5.28 17.79 27.79
N LEU A 83 5.27 18.20 26.53
CA LEU A 83 5.15 19.61 26.17
C LEU A 83 3.79 20.20 26.59
N ASN A 84 2.71 19.40 26.54
CA ASN A 84 1.40 19.82 27.01
C ASN A 84 1.40 20.04 28.53
N GLU A 85 2.06 19.17 29.28
CA GLU A 85 2.17 19.27 30.73
C GLU A 85 3.04 20.45 31.17
N GLU A 86 4.14 20.71 30.47
CA GLU A 86 4.96 21.91 30.66
C GLU A 86 4.13 23.18 30.43
N TYR A 87 3.33 23.21 29.36
CA TYR A 87 2.45 24.34 29.06
C TYR A 87 1.39 24.55 30.15
N ARG A 88 0.73 23.48 30.61
CA ARG A 88 -0.25 23.54 31.70
C ARG A 88 0.37 24.02 33.01
N SER A 89 1.56 23.52 33.34
CA SER A 89 2.30 23.91 34.54
C SER A 89 2.66 25.39 34.52
N ARG A 90 3.15 25.91 33.39
CA ARG A 90 3.48 27.32 33.22
C ARG A 90 2.23 28.21 33.31
N LEU A 91 1.12 27.79 32.70
CA LEU A 91 -0.16 28.50 32.81
C LEU A 91 -0.67 28.54 34.25
N ALA A 92 -0.60 27.41 34.97
CA ALA A 92 -1.00 27.35 36.38
C ALA A 92 -0.11 28.26 37.25
N GLN A 93 1.19 28.31 37.00
CA GLN A 93 2.10 29.22 37.70
C GLN A 93 1.72 30.68 37.43
N TYR A 94 1.44 31.05 36.19
CA TYR A 94 1.01 32.41 35.85
C TYR A 94 -0.29 32.82 36.53
N VAL A 95 -1.26 31.91 36.61
CA VAL A 95 -2.50 32.18 37.35
C VAL A 95 -2.22 32.37 38.85
N ARG A 96 -1.33 31.56 39.44
CA ARG A 96 -0.89 31.73 40.83
C ARG A 96 -0.17 33.06 41.05
N ASP A 97 0.80 33.41 40.21
CA ASP A 97 1.55 34.66 40.34
C ASP A 97 0.63 35.89 40.26
N VAL A 98 -0.40 35.84 39.42
CA VAL A 98 -1.43 36.90 39.33
C VAL A 98 -2.28 36.95 40.59
N ALA A 99 -2.70 35.80 41.13
CA ALA A 99 -3.47 35.73 42.37
C ALA A 99 -2.66 36.21 43.59
N ASP A 100 -1.42 35.73 43.74
CA ASP A 100 -0.51 36.12 44.82
C ASP A 100 -0.17 37.61 44.75
N TYR A 101 -0.06 38.19 43.54
CA TYR A 101 0.10 39.63 43.38
C TYR A 101 -1.14 40.43 43.84
N MET A 102 -2.34 39.90 43.60
CA MET A 102 -3.58 40.54 44.08
C MET A 102 -3.70 40.44 45.61
N ASP A 103 -3.34 39.30 46.20
CA ASP A 103 -3.43 39.05 47.64
C ASP A 103 -2.33 39.75 48.45
N SER A 104 -1.12 39.90 47.89
CA SER A 104 0.01 40.57 48.53
C SER A 104 -0.11 42.11 48.59
N LYS A 105 -1.15 42.69 47.99
CA LYS A 105 -1.49 44.11 48.12
C LYS A 105 -2.57 44.28 49.20
N PRO A 106 -2.24 44.74 50.43
CA PRO A 106 -3.27 45.02 51.41
C PRO A 106 -4.18 46.12 50.86
N SER A 107 -5.48 45.86 50.91
CA SER A 107 -6.48 46.94 50.81
C SER A 107 -6.11 47.99 51.87
N ASN A 108 -5.87 49.22 51.42
CA ASN A 108 -5.58 50.42 52.22
C ASN A 108 -4.16 50.54 52.83
N ARG A 109 -3.31 51.31 52.14
CA ARG A 109 -2.64 52.54 52.64
C ARG A 109 -1.52 52.98 51.69
N ALA A 110 -1.85 53.63 50.57
CA ALA A 110 -0.90 54.49 49.87
C ALA A 110 -1.67 55.51 49.05
N GLY A 111 -1.31 56.79 49.20
CA GLY A 111 -2.07 57.95 48.74
C GLY A 111 -2.38 58.02 47.23
N PRO A 112 -3.12 59.06 46.81
CA PRO A 112 -3.91 59.08 45.57
C PRO A 112 -3.11 59.01 44.24
N GLY A 113 -1.79 58.89 44.27
CA GLY A 113 -0.94 59.01 43.07
C GLY A 113 -0.41 57.71 42.44
N LYS A 114 -0.47 56.55 43.11
CA LYS A 114 0.26 55.33 42.65
C LYS A 114 -0.60 54.17 42.13
N ALA A 115 -1.91 54.20 42.33
CA ALA A 115 -2.82 53.16 41.82
C ALA A 115 -2.83 52.99 40.27
N PRO A 116 -2.76 54.06 39.45
CA PRO A 116 -2.82 53.93 37.99
C PRO A 116 -1.59 53.24 37.38
N ALA A 117 -0.40 53.49 37.93
CA ALA A 117 0.85 52.92 37.43
C ALA A 117 0.96 51.41 37.68
N VAL A 118 0.43 50.96 38.83
CA VAL A 118 0.35 49.54 39.22
C VAL A 118 -0.63 48.80 38.29
N HIS A 119 -1.80 49.38 38.03
CA HIS A 119 -2.77 48.82 37.10
C HIS A 119 -2.23 48.78 35.66
N ALA A 120 -1.46 49.79 35.24
CA ALA A 120 -0.82 49.81 33.93
C ALA A 120 0.26 48.72 33.76
N ALA A 121 1.06 48.45 34.80
CA ALA A 121 2.06 47.39 34.77
C ALA A 121 1.41 45.99 34.70
N MET A 122 0.35 45.76 35.48
CA MET A 122 -0.43 44.52 35.43
C MET A 122 -1.06 44.31 34.05
N LYS A 123 -1.69 45.36 33.51
CA LYS A 123 -2.29 45.30 32.18
C LYS A 123 -1.25 44.91 31.11
N ARG A 124 -0.06 45.50 31.14
CA ARG A 124 1.02 45.14 30.21
C ARG A 124 1.49 43.70 30.35
N PHE A 125 1.57 43.18 31.57
CA PHE A 125 1.96 41.79 31.81
C PHE A 125 0.91 40.80 31.26
N VAL A 126 -0.37 41.04 31.53
CA VAL A 126 -1.48 40.23 31.01
C VAL A 126 -1.56 40.33 29.49
N ASP A 127 -1.41 41.53 28.91
CA ASP A 127 -1.38 41.75 27.47
C ASP A 127 -0.23 40.97 26.81
N SER A 128 0.97 41.00 27.41
CA SER A 128 2.13 40.22 26.92
C SER A 128 1.88 38.72 26.97
N MET A 129 1.28 38.21 28.04
CA MET A 129 0.95 36.79 28.19
C MET A 129 -0.11 36.34 27.17
N LEU A 130 -1.14 37.16 26.94
CA LEU A 130 -2.16 36.89 25.92
C LEU A 130 -1.54 36.84 24.52
N GLU A 131 -0.59 37.72 24.22
CA GLU A 131 0.14 37.68 22.94
C GLU A 131 1.02 36.44 22.81
N GLU A 132 1.73 36.03 23.87
CA GLU A 132 2.50 34.77 23.85
C GLU A 132 1.61 33.54 23.64
N ILE A 133 0.45 33.49 24.31
CA ILE A 133 -0.53 32.42 24.14
C ILE A 133 -1.03 32.39 22.70
N ARG A 134 -1.45 33.53 22.15
CA ARG A 134 -1.89 33.64 20.75
C ARG A 134 -0.82 33.20 19.77
N ALA A 135 0.43 33.62 19.98
CA ALA A 135 1.56 33.23 19.14
C ALA A 135 1.81 31.71 19.20
N SER A 136 1.76 31.11 20.39
CA SER A 136 1.91 29.66 20.58
C SER A 136 0.83 28.87 19.85
N TYR A 137 -0.44 29.31 19.95
CA TYR A 137 -1.55 28.67 19.21
C TYR A 137 -1.38 28.79 17.71
N ARG A 138 -0.97 29.97 17.19
CA ARG A 138 -0.69 30.15 15.76
C ARG A 138 0.43 29.23 15.28
N ALA A 139 1.53 29.12 16.03
CA ALA A 139 2.64 28.25 15.68
C ALA A 139 2.21 26.77 15.64
N ARG A 140 1.38 26.34 16.60
CA ARG A 140 0.84 24.97 16.62
C ARG A 140 -0.13 24.72 15.47
N GLU A 141 -1.00 25.66 15.16
CA GLU A 141 -1.92 25.57 14.03
C GLU A 141 -1.15 25.48 12.70
N GLU A 142 -0.08 26.26 12.54
CA GLU A 142 0.78 26.20 11.37
C GLU A 142 1.51 24.86 11.26
N GLN A 143 2.01 24.30 12.36
CA GLN A 143 2.60 22.96 12.39
C GLN A 143 1.60 21.88 11.97
N LEU A 144 0.37 21.92 12.51
CA LEU A 144 -0.68 20.96 12.16
C LEU A 144 -1.10 21.10 10.69
N ALA A 145 -1.28 22.33 10.20
CA ALA A 145 -1.56 22.59 8.80
C ALA A 145 -0.41 22.12 7.89
N GLY A 146 0.85 22.33 8.32
CA GLY A 146 2.04 21.84 7.64
C GLY A 146 2.08 20.32 7.54
N ALA A 147 1.83 19.62 8.66
CA ALA A 147 1.75 18.16 8.70
C ALA A 147 0.61 17.63 7.81
N ALA A 148 -0.58 18.22 7.88
CA ALA A 148 -1.72 17.85 7.04
C ALA A 148 -1.39 18.03 5.54
N ARG A 149 -0.78 19.17 5.15
CA ARG A 149 -0.29 19.39 3.78
C ARG A 149 0.75 18.33 3.37
N GLY A 150 1.67 17.98 4.28
CA GLY A 150 2.67 16.94 4.06
C GLY A 150 2.07 15.55 3.85
N TYR A 151 1.10 15.14 4.67
CA TYR A 151 0.36 13.89 4.48
C TYR A 151 -0.41 13.89 3.16
N ARG A 152 -1.12 14.97 2.83
CA ARG A 152 -1.82 15.10 1.54
C ARG A 152 -0.87 14.96 0.35
N LYS A 153 0.33 15.56 0.42
CA LYS A 153 1.37 15.43 -0.61
C LYS A 153 1.88 13.98 -0.74
N ARG A 154 2.16 13.31 0.38
CA ARG A 154 2.58 11.90 0.39
C ARG A 154 1.49 10.98 -0.17
N MET A 155 0.24 11.21 0.21
CA MET A 155 -0.91 10.44 -0.27
C MET A 155 -1.09 10.57 -1.78
N LYS A 156 -1.01 11.79 -2.32
CA LYS A 156 -1.02 12.02 -3.78
C LYS A 156 0.11 11.30 -4.51
N SER A 157 1.32 11.28 -3.92
CA SER A 157 2.47 10.55 -4.48
C SER A 157 2.24 9.04 -4.49
N LEU A 158 1.66 8.50 -3.41
CA LEU A 158 1.30 7.08 -3.31
C LEU A 158 0.26 6.68 -4.36
N VAL A 159 -0.80 7.48 -4.53
CA VAL A 159 -1.82 7.25 -5.56
C VAL A 159 -1.21 7.26 -6.96
N LYS A 160 -0.30 8.20 -7.26
CA LYS A 160 0.40 8.21 -8.56
C LYS A 160 1.24 6.95 -8.79
N LYS A 161 1.94 6.46 -7.75
CA LYS A 161 2.69 5.19 -7.84
C LYS A 161 1.75 4.01 -8.06
N HIS A 162 0.60 4.00 -7.38
CA HIS A 162 -0.44 3.00 -7.54
C HIS A 162 -1.01 2.99 -8.96
N GLU A 163 -1.28 4.16 -9.54
CA GLU A 163 -1.71 4.28 -10.94
C GLU A 163 -0.67 3.72 -11.91
N ASN A 164 0.61 4.04 -11.73
CA ASN A 164 1.69 3.49 -12.56
C ASN A 164 1.79 1.96 -12.44
N LEU A 165 1.66 1.44 -11.22
CA LEU A 165 1.68 0.00 -10.98
C LEU A 165 0.47 -0.68 -11.63
N LEU A 166 -0.72 -0.07 -11.55
CA LEU A 166 -1.90 -0.57 -12.24
C LEU A 166 -1.71 -0.62 -13.75
N ILE A 167 -1.10 0.40 -14.36
CA ILE A 167 -0.80 0.40 -15.80
C ILE A 167 0.15 -0.76 -16.14
N ALA A 168 1.23 -0.95 -15.37
CA ALA A 168 2.16 -2.05 -15.58
C ALA A 168 1.47 -3.42 -15.42
N TYR A 169 0.63 -3.56 -14.41
CA TYR A 169 -0.18 -4.76 -14.18
C TYR A 169 -1.14 -5.02 -15.35
N SER A 170 -1.85 -4.01 -15.85
CA SER A 170 -2.72 -4.09 -17.04
C SER A 170 -1.97 -4.60 -18.25
N MET A 171 -0.78 -4.04 -18.53
CA MET A 171 0.05 -4.44 -19.66
C MET A 171 0.51 -5.89 -19.54
N GLN A 172 0.98 -6.29 -18.35
CA GLN A 172 1.39 -7.67 -18.09
C GLN A 172 0.21 -8.64 -18.25
N ARG A 173 -0.97 -8.27 -17.74
CA ARG A 173 -2.19 -9.07 -17.83
C ARG A 173 -2.62 -9.27 -19.28
N GLU A 174 -2.49 -8.24 -20.11
CA GLU A 174 -2.77 -8.32 -21.54
C GLU A 174 -1.76 -9.19 -22.27
N GLN A 175 -0.47 -9.07 -21.94
CA GLN A 175 0.59 -9.94 -22.48
C GLN A 175 0.35 -11.42 -22.13
N ILE A 176 -0.05 -11.72 -20.90
CA ILE A 176 -0.37 -13.09 -20.48
C ILE A 176 -1.58 -13.61 -21.26
N ARG A 177 -2.60 -12.77 -21.50
CA ARG A 177 -3.77 -13.16 -22.30
C ARG A 177 -3.46 -13.37 -23.78
N SER A 178 -2.50 -12.64 -24.34
CA SER A 178 -2.13 -12.78 -25.76
C SER A 178 -1.11 -13.89 -26.03
N LEU A 179 -0.21 -14.17 -25.09
CA LEU A 179 0.84 -15.19 -25.20
C LEU A 179 0.49 -16.53 -24.53
N GLY A 180 -0.44 -16.54 -23.57
CA GLY A 180 -0.79 -17.71 -22.77
C GLY A 180 -1.77 -18.65 -23.46
N SER A 181 -1.66 -19.96 -23.19
CA SER A 181 -2.72 -20.93 -23.45
C SER A 181 -3.93 -20.64 -22.56
N SER A 182 -5.11 -21.19 -22.87
CA SER A 182 -6.37 -20.90 -22.15
C SER A 182 -6.34 -21.20 -20.65
N ASP A 183 -5.33 -21.93 -20.17
CA ASP A 183 -5.15 -22.33 -18.76
C ASP A 183 -4.36 -21.33 -17.91
N MET A 184 -3.78 -20.27 -18.52
CA MET A 184 -2.99 -19.29 -17.77
C MET A 184 -3.87 -18.24 -17.09
N ASP A 185 -3.95 -18.28 -15.75
CA ASP A 185 -4.65 -17.27 -14.97
C ASP A 185 -3.94 -15.91 -15.05
N SER A 186 -4.63 -14.94 -15.62
CA SER A 186 -4.17 -13.56 -15.76
C SER A 186 -4.33 -12.73 -14.46
N GLY A 187 -4.91 -13.33 -13.42
CA GLY A 187 -5.08 -12.74 -12.10
C GLY A 187 -6.30 -11.81 -11.99
N PRO A 188 -6.50 -11.20 -10.81
CA PRO A 188 -7.67 -10.40 -10.48
C PRO A 188 -7.90 -9.23 -11.44
N ALA A 189 -9.16 -8.82 -11.62
CA ALA A 189 -9.46 -7.64 -12.42
C ALA A 189 -8.91 -6.35 -11.78
N GLU A 190 -8.48 -5.39 -12.59
CA GLU A 190 -7.96 -4.07 -12.13
C GLU A 190 -8.91 -3.32 -11.18
N LEU A 191 -10.21 -3.57 -11.33
CA LEU A 191 -11.27 -3.01 -10.50
C LEU A 191 -11.09 -3.33 -9.01
N HIS A 192 -10.52 -4.49 -8.68
CA HIS A 192 -10.26 -4.87 -7.28
C HIS A 192 -9.21 -4.00 -6.61
N PHE A 193 -8.45 -3.24 -7.40
CA PHE A 193 -7.39 -2.36 -6.92
C PHE A 193 -7.77 -0.88 -7.06
N ALA A 194 -9.00 -0.54 -7.41
CA ALA A 194 -9.41 0.86 -7.57
C ALA A 194 -9.37 1.61 -6.23
N VAL A 195 -8.70 2.76 -6.21
CA VAL A 195 -8.80 3.71 -5.08
C VAL A 195 -10.17 4.38 -5.18
N THR A 196 -10.91 4.43 -4.07
CA THR A 196 -12.28 4.97 -3.99
C THR A 196 -12.38 6.33 -3.33
N ASP A 197 -11.30 6.84 -2.72
CA ASP A 197 -11.30 8.11 -2.00
C ASP A 197 -11.41 9.31 -2.97
N PRO A 198 -12.52 10.06 -2.94
CA PRO A 198 -12.76 11.14 -3.88
C PRO A 198 -11.82 12.34 -3.69
N GLU A 199 -11.21 12.52 -2.52
CA GLU A 199 -10.27 13.62 -2.28
C GLU A 199 -8.90 13.42 -2.93
N LEU A 200 -8.59 12.16 -3.26
CA LEU A 200 -7.31 11.74 -3.79
C LEU A 200 -7.34 11.53 -5.31
N LEU A 201 -8.51 11.26 -5.86
CA LEU A 201 -8.71 10.99 -7.27
C LEU A 201 -8.92 12.29 -8.04
N THR A 202 -8.36 12.36 -9.25
CA THR A 202 -8.75 13.37 -10.23
C THR A 202 -10.11 12.98 -10.83
N ASN A 203 -10.86 13.95 -11.36
CA ASN A 203 -12.14 13.70 -12.04
C ASN A 203 -12.01 12.64 -13.14
N THR A 204 -10.88 12.63 -13.84
CA THR A 204 -10.58 11.64 -14.88
C THR A 204 -10.43 10.22 -14.31
N THR A 205 -9.76 10.05 -13.17
CA THR A 205 -9.60 8.73 -12.54
C THR A 205 -10.93 8.24 -11.95
N GLN A 206 -11.77 9.14 -11.43
CA GLN A 206 -13.12 8.81 -10.98
C GLN A 206 -14.01 8.31 -12.14
N GLU A 207 -14.01 9.02 -13.27
CA GLU A 207 -14.74 8.58 -14.47
C GLU A 207 -14.22 7.25 -15.02
N LEU A 208 -12.90 7.05 -15.04
CA LEU A 208 -12.32 5.76 -15.43
C LEU A 208 -12.79 4.61 -14.53
N ASN A 209 -12.88 4.81 -13.22
CA ASN A 209 -13.39 3.79 -12.30
C ASN A 209 -14.87 3.47 -12.56
N ARG A 210 -15.72 4.48 -12.79
CA ARG A 210 -17.13 4.30 -13.18
C ARG A 210 -17.28 3.52 -14.48
N LEU A 211 -16.46 3.84 -15.48
CA LEU A 211 -16.46 3.15 -16.77
C LEU A 211 -16.03 1.69 -16.63
N ARG A 212 -15.00 1.42 -15.80
CA ARG A 212 -14.57 0.05 -15.50
C ARG A 212 -15.69 -0.75 -14.84
N GLU A 213 -16.38 -0.19 -13.86
CA GLU A 213 -17.50 -0.87 -13.18
C GLU A 213 -18.65 -1.17 -14.16
N SER A 214 -18.99 -0.20 -15.00
CA SER A 214 -20.02 -0.35 -16.03
C SER A 214 -19.65 -1.43 -17.04
N LYS A 215 -18.38 -1.46 -17.48
CA LYS A 215 -17.84 -2.52 -18.34
C LYS A 215 -17.97 -3.90 -17.69
N ALA A 216 -17.58 -4.04 -16.42
CA ALA A 216 -17.67 -5.32 -15.71
C ALA A 216 -19.13 -5.81 -15.58
N LYS A 217 -20.07 -4.91 -15.31
CA LYS A 217 -21.51 -5.21 -15.29
C LYS A 217 -22.01 -5.70 -16.65
N LEU A 218 -21.64 -5.01 -17.73
CA LEU A 218 -22.01 -5.40 -19.09
C LEU A 218 -21.41 -6.75 -19.49
N GLU A 219 -20.13 -6.99 -19.17
CA GLU A 219 -19.48 -8.29 -19.42
C GLU A 219 -20.17 -9.44 -18.68
N MET A 220 -20.68 -9.19 -17.46
CA MET A 220 -21.44 -10.18 -16.71
C MET A 220 -22.79 -10.48 -17.39
N GLN A 221 -23.54 -9.44 -17.78
CA GLN A 221 -24.80 -9.59 -18.53
C GLN A 221 -24.61 -10.34 -19.85
N LEU A 222 -23.50 -10.07 -20.56
CA LEU A 222 -23.17 -10.75 -21.81
C LEU A 222 -22.91 -12.24 -21.60
N ARG A 223 -22.21 -12.61 -20.52
CA ARG A 223 -22.01 -14.02 -20.14
C ARG A 223 -23.31 -14.70 -19.75
N ASP A 224 -24.23 -14.00 -19.10
CA ASP A 224 -25.52 -14.56 -18.70
C ASP A 224 -26.46 -14.76 -19.90
N LEU A 225 -26.36 -13.92 -20.94
CA LEU A 225 -27.10 -14.07 -22.20
C LEU A 225 -26.52 -15.15 -23.13
N GLN A 226 -25.27 -15.55 -22.92
CA GLN A 226 -24.58 -16.60 -23.69
C GLN A 226 -24.70 -17.99 -23.04
N LYS A 227 -25.32 -18.08 -21.86
CA LYS A 227 -25.69 -19.34 -21.18
C LYS A 227 -27.14 -19.70 -21.51
#